data_AF-A0A2W2EFK9-F1
#
_entry.id   AF-A0A2W2EFK9-F1
#
_cell.length_a   1.000
_cell.length_b   1.000
_cell.length_c   1.000
_cell.angle_alpha   90.00
_cell.angle_beta   90.00
_cell.angle_gamma   90.00
#
_symmetry.space_group_name_H-M   'P 1'
#
loop_
_entity.id
_entity.type
_entity.pdbx_description
1 polymer ?
#
loop_
_entity_poly.entity_id
_entity_poly.type
_entity_poly.pdbx_seq_one_letter_code
_entity_poly.pdbx_strand_id
1 'polypeptide(L)'
;MLRQAMLALSKSRRAERLVTTSPLTAGVVERYVAGDVAAVVRDLTRGGLLVTVAHLGEEVAGESRAEEAVRGYLALLDLLPTGADVSVKLTALGLRLSQQLALGHAAEICAAAASRGMTVTLDAEEHDTVPGLHAVHAALRREHPDVGVVVQAYLPDSLDRCEKLGGARVRLCKGAYTAPGAYKRPIDIDRSFVRCLKVLMAGTAYPMVATHDPRLLRIASTLAVLEGRDQSGYELQMLYGVRPGEQARQAQLGARMRVYVPYGDEWYPYLVRRLAERPANLAFFLRSLVSRR
;
A
#
# COMPACT_ATOMS: atom_id res chain seq x y z
N MET A 1 -23.35 4.48 3.10
CA MET A 1 -23.66 5.72 2.35
C MET A 1 -22.46 6.67 2.26
N LEU A 2 -21.86 7.12 3.37
CA LEU A 2 -20.68 8.02 3.34
C LEU A 2 -19.48 7.48 2.54
N ARG A 3 -19.08 6.21 2.75
CA ARG A 3 -17.97 5.58 2.00
C ARG A 3 -18.22 5.54 0.49
N GLN A 4 -19.45 5.24 0.06
CA GLN A 4 -19.82 5.20 -1.36
C GLN A 4 -19.88 6.60 -1.98
N ALA A 5 -20.41 7.59 -1.26
CA ALA A 5 -20.42 8.98 -1.70
C ALA A 5 -18.98 9.54 -1.85
N MET A 6 -18.08 9.20 -0.93
CA MET A 6 -16.67 9.58 -1.01
C MET A 6 -15.92 8.85 -2.13
N LEU A 7 -16.22 7.57 -2.39
CA LEU A 7 -15.68 6.85 -3.55
C LEU A 7 -16.19 7.42 -4.89
N ALA A 8 -17.41 7.95 -4.92
CA ALA A 8 -17.91 8.69 -6.07
C ALA A 8 -17.20 10.05 -6.21
N LEU A 9 -16.97 10.74 -5.10
CA LEU A 9 -16.24 12.01 -5.05
C LEU A 9 -14.78 11.84 -5.50
N SER A 10 -14.11 10.75 -5.12
CA SER A 10 -12.73 10.46 -5.54
C SER A 10 -12.59 10.23 -7.05
N LYS A 11 -13.70 9.99 -7.75
CA LYS A 11 -13.75 9.84 -9.22
C LYS A 11 -14.18 11.14 -9.93
N SER A 12 -14.43 12.23 -9.20
CA SER A 12 -14.97 13.48 -9.75
C SER A 12 -13.85 14.48 -10.09
N ARG A 13 -13.59 14.65 -11.40
CA ARG A 13 -12.62 15.64 -11.93
C ARG A 13 -12.94 17.10 -11.56
N ARG A 14 -14.22 17.43 -11.32
CA ARG A 14 -14.62 18.79 -10.89
C ARG A 14 -14.26 19.05 -9.43
N ALA A 15 -14.46 18.05 -8.58
CA ALA A 15 -14.11 18.15 -7.17
C ALA A 15 -12.58 18.13 -6.98
N GLU A 16 -11.87 17.37 -7.81
CA GLU A 16 -10.41 17.37 -7.89
C GLU A 16 -9.84 18.76 -8.16
N ARG A 17 -10.24 19.42 -9.26
CA ARG A 17 -9.74 20.77 -9.61
C ARG A 17 -9.96 21.80 -8.52
N LEU A 18 -11.07 21.70 -7.78
CA LEU A 18 -11.42 22.66 -6.74
C LEU A 18 -10.57 22.47 -5.48
N VAL A 19 -10.11 21.23 -5.23
CA VAL A 19 -9.26 20.89 -4.08
C VAL A 19 -7.77 21.04 -4.42
N THR A 20 -7.34 20.81 -5.67
CA THR A 20 -5.94 20.96 -6.07
C THR A 20 -5.50 22.43 -6.20
N THR A 21 -6.43 23.36 -6.42
CA THR A 21 -6.14 24.80 -6.60
C THR A 21 -6.25 25.63 -5.32
N SER A 22 -6.56 25.03 -4.18
CA SER A 22 -6.77 25.75 -2.90
C SER A 22 -5.51 25.73 -2.02
N PRO A 23 -4.99 26.89 -1.57
CA PRO A 23 -3.87 26.95 -0.61
C PRO A 23 -4.20 26.32 0.75
N LEU A 24 -5.49 26.28 1.12
CA LEU A 24 -5.97 25.74 2.39
C LEU A 24 -5.97 24.20 2.45
N THR A 25 -5.89 23.53 1.29
CA THR A 25 -5.85 22.06 1.20
C THR A 25 -4.42 21.54 1.12
N ALA A 26 -3.45 22.36 0.70
CA ALA A 26 -2.04 21.98 0.57
C ALA A 26 -1.45 21.39 1.87
N GLY A 27 -1.63 22.05 3.01
CA GLY A 27 -1.15 21.53 4.31
C GLY A 27 -1.84 20.24 4.78
N VAL A 28 -3.04 19.93 4.27
CA VAL A 28 -3.71 18.64 4.52
C VAL A 28 -3.14 17.56 3.59
N VAL A 29 -2.79 17.91 2.36
CA VAL A 29 -2.16 17.00 1.39
C VAL A 29 -0.78 16.59 1.86
N GLU A 30 0.07 17.55 2.23
CA GLU A 30 1.45 17.33 2.70
C GLU A 30 1.53 16.42 3.94
N ARG A 31 0.45 16.35 4.73
CA ARG A 31 0.34 15.44 5.86
C ARG A 31 0.25 13.97 5.45
N TYR A 32 -0.29 13.69 4.26
CA TYR A 32 -0.58 12.32 3.81
C TYR A 32 0.16 11.93 2.54
N VAL A 33 0.75 12.88 1.81
CA VAL A 33 1.46 12.70 0.55
C VAL A 33 2.76 13.46 0.60
N ALA A 34 3.86 12.81 0.22
CA ALA A 34 5.17 13.43 0.19
C ALA A 34 5.27 14.39 -1.01
N GLY A 35 5.50 15.69 -0.73
CA GLY A 35 5.88 16.66 -1.75
C GLY A 35 7.35 16.50 -2.17
N ASP A 36 8.25 16.33 -1.20
CA ASP A 36 9.65 15.92 -1.42
C ASP A 36 9.85 14.52 -0.83
N VAL A 37 9.90 13.52 -1.71
CA VAL A 37 10.07 12.10 -1.34
C VAL A 37 11.40 11.87 -0.61
N ALA A 38 12.49 12.49 -1.09
CA ALA A 38 13.82 12.26 -0.55
C ALA A 38 13.95 12.84 0.87
N ALA A 39 13.36 14.02 1.11
CA ALA A 39 13.31 14.61 2.44
C ALA A 39 12.47 13.74 3.41
N VAL A 40 11.26 13.36 3.01
CA VAL A 40 10.36 12.54 3.86
C VAL A 40 10.99 11.19 4.18
N VAL A 41 11.56 10.50 3.19
CA VAL A 41 12.23 9.21 3.40
C VAL A 41 13.42 9.34 4.34
N ARG A 42 14.23 10.40 4.21
CA ARG A 42 15.37 10.66 5.08
C ARG A 42 14.94 10.91 6.53
N ASP A 43 13.87 11.67 6.73
CA ASP A 43 13.38 11.97 8.08
C ASP A 43 12.79 10.73 8.77
N LEU A 44 12.02 9.92 8.03
CA LEU A 44 11.48 8.66 8.55
C LEU A 44 12.59 7.67 8.90
N THR A 45 13.57 7.49 8.01
CA THR A 45 14.67 6.53 8.22
C THR A 45 15.60 6.97 9.36
N ARG A 46 15.85 8.27 9.54
CA ARG A 46 16.56 8.80 10.71
C ARG A 46 15.83 8.48 12.03
N GLY A 47 14.51 8.40 11.99
CA GLY A 47 13.66 7.97 13.12
C GLY A 47 13.60 6.47 13.36
N GLY A 48 14.39 5.65 12.65
CA GLY A 48 14.39 4.20 12.77
C GLY A 48 13.23 3.49 12.08
N LEU A 49 12.50 4.20 11.21
CA LEU A 49 11.38 3.63 10.45
C LEU A 49 11.87 3.09 9.10
N LEU A 50 11.28 1.98 8.68
CA LEU A 50 11.42 1.48 7.31
C LEU A 50 10.44 2.25 6.40
N VAL A 51 10.71 2.28 5.10
CA VAL A 51 9.82 2.94 4.12
C VAL A 51 9.38 2.00 3.02
N THR A 52 8.14 2.15 2.56
CA THR A 52 7.73 1.74 1.22
C THR A 52 7.22 2.96 0.48
N VAL A 53 7.71 3.23 -0.72
CA VAL A 53 7.32 4.40 -1.50
C VAL A 53 6.43 3.99 -2.65
N ALA A 54 5.34 4.73 -2.84
CA ALA A 54 4.32 4.40 -3.83
C ALA A 54 4.03 5.60 -4.73
N HIS A 55 4.25 5.43 -6.03
CA HIS A 55 3.85 6.43 -7.01
C HIS A 55 2.33 6.43 -7.17
N LEU A 56 1.73 7.60 -7.00
CA LEU A 56 0.33 7.85 -7.29
C LEU A 56 0.19 8.15 -8.78
N GLY A 57 0.31 7.11 -9.60
CA GLY A 57 -0.06 7.15 -11.02
C GLY A 57 -1.35 6.38 -11.28
N GLU A 58 -2.08 6.82 -12.29
CA GLU A 58 -3.27 6.18 -12.85
C GLU A 58 -2.95 4.98 -13.75
N GLU A 59 -4.00 4.24 -14.07
CA GLU A 59 -4.00 3.16 -15.07
C GLU A 59 -3.56 3.70 -16.44
N VAL A 60 -2.66 2.99 -17.11
CA VAL A 60 -2.14 3.41 -18.41
C VAL A 60 -3.00 2.86 -19.56
N ALA A 61 -3.29 3.72 -20.54
CA ALA A 61 -4.10 3.38 -21.71
C ALA A 61 -3.29 2.92 -22.94
N GLY A 62 -1.97 2.73 -22.81
CA GLY A 62 -1.10 2.30 -23.89
C GLY A 62 0.31 1.96 -23.43
N GLU A 63 1.06 1.25 -24.28
CA GLU A 63 2.40 0.73 -23.96
C GLU A 63 3.41 1.84 -23.68
N SER A 64 3.42 2.92 -24.47
CA SER A 64 4.33 4.06 -24.25
C SER A 64 4.18 4.70 -22.87
N ARG A 65 2.94 4.73 -22.33
CA ARG A 65 2.66 5.22 -20.98
C ARG A 65 3.12 4.23 -19.90
N ALA A 66 3.04 2.92 -20.16
CA ALA A 66 3.61 1.91 -19.27
C ALA A 66 5.14 2.06 -19.19
N GLU A 67 5.82 2.30 -20.31
CA GLU A 67 7.26 2.57 -20.34
C GLU A 67 7.63 3.86 -19.61
N GLU A 68 6.82 4.93 -19.73
CA GLU A 68 6.98 6.15 -18.93
C GLU A 68 6.89 5.84 -17.43
N ALA A 69 5.93 4.99 -17.02
CA ALA A 69 5.78 4.59 -15.63
C ALA A 69 7.00 3.79 -15.14
N VAL A 70 7.54 2.87 -15.95
CA VAL A 70 8.78 2.15 -15.64
C VAL A 70 9.94 3.12 -15.42
N ARG A 71 10.16 4.08 -16.34
CA ARG A 71 11.20 5.11 -16.18
C ARG A 71 11.01 5.91 -14.89
N GLY A 72 9.78 6.24 -14.53
CA GLY A 72 9.45 6.89 -13.25
C GLY A 72 9.84 6.04 -12.04
N TYR A 73 9.56 4.73 -12.05
CA TYR A 73 10.00 3.83 -10.97
C TYR A 73 11.51 3.69 -10.92
N LEU A 74 12.21 3.60 -12.06
CA LEU A 74 13.67 3.54 -12.09
C LEU A 74 14.30 4.80 -11.52
N ALA A 75 13.80 5.98 -11.90
CA ALA A 75 14.24 7.26 -11.34
C ALA A 75 13.94 7.36 -9.84
N LEU A 76 12.79 6.84 -9.38
CA LEU A 76 12.48 6.78 -7.95
C LEU A 76 13.52 5.95 -7.19
N LEU A 77 13.92 4.78 -7.71
CA LEU A 77 14.89 3.91 -7.04
C LEU A 77 16.22 4.64 -6.78
N ASP A 78 16.62 5.59 -7.62
CA ASP A 78 17.85 6.38 -7.41
C ASP A 78 17.75 7.39 -6.26
N LEU A 79 16.54 7.69 -5.78
CA LEU A 79 16.28 8.61 -4.67
C LEU A 79 16.17 7.91 -3.31
N LEU A 80 16.05 6.59 -3.30
CA LEU A 80 15.76 5.82 -2.09
C LEU A 80 17.03 5.24 -1.45
N PRO A 81 17.05 5.05 -0.12
CA PRO A 81 18.15 4.36 0.54
C PRO A 81 18.01 2.84 0.43
N THR A 82 19.13 2.12 0.55
CA THR A 82 19.14 0.66 0.71
C THR A 82 18.19 0.21 1.82
N GLY A 83 17.47 -0.91 1.60
CA GLY A 83 16.44 -1.42 2.50
C GLY A 83 15.04 -0.81 2.30
N ALA A 84 14.90 0.20 1.43
CA ALA A 84 13.60 0.70 0.99
C ALA A 84 12.81 -0.37 0.22
N ASP A 85 11.50 -0.21 0.22
CA ASP A 85 10.57 -0.98 -0.62
C ASP A 85 9.86 -0.01 -1.58
N VAL A 86 9.53 -0.47 -2.78
CA VAL A 86 8.68 0.29 -3.72
C VAL A 86 7.39 -0.48 -3.94
N SER A 87 6.26 0.21 -3.77
CA SER A 87 4.94 -0.35 -4.04
C SER A 87 4.52 -0.02 -5.47
N VAL A 88 4.23 -1.07 -6.25
CA VAL A 88 3.98 -0.98 -7.70
C VAL A 88 2.58 -1.47 -8.00
N LYS A 89 1.80 -0.66 -8.73
CA LYS A 89 0.53 -1.08 -9.33
C LYS A 89 0.78 -1.63 -10.72
N LEU A 90 0.32 -2.86 -10.98
CA LEU A 90 0.54 -3.50 -12.27
C LEU A 90 -0.34 -2.91 -13.38
N THR A 91 -1.47 -2.29 -13.06
CA THR A 91 -2.25 -1.55 -14.07
C THR A 91 -1.46 -0.40 -14.68
N ALA A 92 -0.60 0.27 -13.90
CA ALA A 92 0.30 1.30 -14.39
C ALA A 92 1.43 0.74 -15.28
N LEU A 93 1.68 -0.58 -15.18
CA LEU A 93 2.62 -1.32 -16.04
C LEU A 93 1.90 -2.07 -17.17
N GLY A 94 0.63 -1.76 -17.45
CA GLY A 94 -0.10 -2.32 -18.58
C GLY A 94 -0.75 -3.68 -18.33
N LEU A 95 -1.03 -4.08 -17.08
CA LEU A 95 -1.68 -5.38 -16.79
C LEU A 95 -2.99 -5.59 -17.55
N ARG A 96 -3.78 -4.52 -17.76
CA ARG A 96 -5.03 -4.56 -18.53
C ARG A 96 -4.83 -4.56 -20.04
N LEU A 97 -3.63 -4.23 -20.52
CA LEU A 97 -3.23 -4.32 -21.92
C LEU A 97 -2.72 -5.73 -22.22
N SER A 98 -1.79 -6.21 -21.40
CA SER A 98 -1.18 -7.53 -21.53
C SER A 98 -0.49 -7.93 -20.22
N GLN A 99 -0.81 -9.13 -19.73
CA GLN A 99 -0.14 -9.69 -18.56
C GLN A 99 1.37 -9.87 -18.80
N GLN A 100 1.77 -10.21 -20.03
CA GLN A 100 3.17 -10.40 -20.39
C GLN A 100 3.93 -9.07 -20.40
N LEU A 101 3.28 -8.00 -20.84
CA LEU A 101 3.85 -6.64 -20.80
C LEU A 101 4.10 -6.20 -19.35
N ALA A 102 3.09 -6.34 -18.49
CA ALA A 102 3.23 -6.02 -17.07
C ALA A 102 4.30 -6.86 -16.37
N LEU A 103 4.43 -8.14 -16.73
CA LEU A 103 5.49 -9.01 -16.22
C LEU A 103 6.88 -8.49 -16.61
N GLY A 104 7.11 -8.16 -17.88
CA GLY A 104 8.40 -7.65 -18.36
C GLY A 104 8.80 -6.34 -17.66
N HIS A 105 7.86 -5.39 -17.59
CA HIS A 105 8.08 -4.11 -16.90
C HIS A 105 8.33 -4.28 -15.40
N ALA A 106 7.57 -5.15 -14.73
CA ALA A 106 7.79 -5.42 -13.30
C ALA A 106 9.13 -6.12 -13.05
N ALA A 107 9.56 -7.02 -13.94
CA ALA A 107 10.87 -7.69 -13.84
C ALA A 107 12.02 -6.69 -13.94
N GLU A 108 11.94 -5.73 -14.87
CA GLU A 108 12.92 -4.65 -15.01
C GLU A 108 13.08 -3.84 -13.72
N ILE A 109 11.95 -3.43 -13.11
CA ILE A 109 11.95 -2.69 -11.84
C ILE A 109 12.50 -3.56 -10.70
N CYS A 110 12.12 -4.84 -10.63
CA CYS A 110 12.63 -5.78 -9.63
C CYS A 110 14.15 -5.97 -9.72
N ALA A 111 14.69 -6.12 -10.93
CA ALA A 111 16.13 -6.25 -11.17
C ALA A 111 16.89 -4.99 -10.73
N ALA A 112 16.38 -3.81 -11.10
CA ALA A 112 16.97 -2.54 -10.71
C ALA A 112 16.93 -2.32 -9.19
N ALA A 113 15.81 -2.65 -8.53
CA ALA A 113 15.67 -2.56 -7.08
C ALA A 113 16.63 -3.50 -6.35
N ALA A 114 16.73 -4.76 -6.79
CA ALA A 114 17.61 -5.76 -6.20
C ALA A 114 19.09 -5.32 -6.25
N SER A 115 19.53 -4.75 -7.37
CA SER A 115 20.91 -4.24 -7.52
C SER A 115 21.28 -3.11 -6.52
N ARG A 116 20.27 -2.47 -5.91
CA ARG A 116 20.42 -1.38 -4.93
C ARG A 116 20.12 -1.81 -3.50
N GLY A 117 19.90 -3.12 -3.27
CA GLY A 117 19.49 -3.67 -1.98
C GLY A 117 18.09 -3.19 -1.54
N MET A 118 17.21 -2.97 -2.50
CA MET A 118 15.80 -2.58 -2.29
C MET A 118 14.87 -3.73 -2.66
N THR A 119 13.62 -3.58 -2.28
CA THR A 119 12.58 -4.57 -2.56
C THR A 119 11.39 -3.96 -3.29
N VAL A 120 10.61 -4.80 -3.97
CA VAL A 120 9.38 -4.39 -4.67
C VAL A 120 8.21 -5.16 -4.07
N THR A 121 7.08 -4.49 -3.88
CA THR A 121 5.82 -5.10 -3.48
C THR A 121 4.74 -4.74 -4.50
N LEU A 122 4.08 -5.75 -5.08
CA LEU A 122 3.00 -5.54 -6.03
C LEU A 122 1.69 -5.25 -5.27
N ASP A 123 1.18 -4.04 -5.45
CA ASP A 123 -0.04 -3.56 -4.79
C ASP A 123 -1.29 -4.17 -5.44
N ALA A 124 -2.24 -4.57 -4.59
CA ALA A 124 -3.53 -5.08 -5.05
C ALA A 124 -4.51 -3.93 -5.29
N GLU A 125 -5.12 -3.97 -6.47
CA GLU A 125 -6.00 -2.94 -7.00
C GLU A 125 -7.47 -3.42 -6.97
N GLU A 126 -8.26 -3.14 -8.01
CA GLU A 126 -9.62 -3.67 -8.17
C GLU A 126 -9.64 -5.21 -8.26
N HIS A 127 -10.75 -5.82 -7.82
CA HIS A 127 -10.89 -7.28 -7.71
C HIS A 127 -10.67 -8.05 -9.02
N ASP A 128 -10.92 -7.43 -10.16
CA ASP A 128 -10.74 -8.04 -11.48
C ASP A 128 -9.27 -8.16 -11.88
N THR A 129 -8.37 -7.37 -11.28
CA THR A 129 -6.93 -7.45 -11.53
C THR A 129 -6.22 -8.44 -10.61
N VAL A 130 -6.83 -8.83 -9.49
CA VAL A 130 -6.24 -9.71 -8.48
C VAL A 130 -5.76 -11.05 -9.06
N PRO A 131 -6.49 -11.75 -9.96
CA PRO A 131 -5.96 -12.96 -10.59
C PRO A 131 -4.66 -12.72 -11.37
N GLY A 132 -4.62 -11.65 -12.20
CA GLY A 132 -3.44 -11.27 -12.99
C GLY A 132 -2.26 -10.87 -12.10
N LEU A 133 -2.51 -10.13 -11.02
CA LEU A 133 -1.50 -9.79 -10.01
C LEU A 133 -0.79 -11.01 -9.44
N HIS A 134 -1.54 -12.01 -8.99
CA HIS A 134 -0.96 -13.22 -8.42
C HIS A 134 -0.25 -14.08 -9.48
N ALA A 135 -0.73 -14.09 -10.73
CA ALA A 135 -0.04 -14.76 -11.82
C ALA A 135 1.32 -14.11 -12.14
N VAL A 136 1.37 -12.78 -12.23
CA VAL A 136 2.61 -12.02 -12.42
C VAL A 136 3.56 -12.22 -11.23
N HIS A 137 3.05 -12.15 -10.00
CA HIS A 137 3.84 -12.40 -8.79
C HIS A 137 4.50 -13.78 -8.77
N ALA A 138 3.72 -14.83 -9.08
CA ALA A 138 4.22 -16.19 -9.14
C ALA A 138 5.31 -16.36 -10.22
N ALA A 139 5.18 -15.65 -11.34
CA ALA A 139 6.19 -15.65 -12.38
C ALA A 139 7.49 -14.94 -11.96
N LEU A 140 7.38 -13.73 -11.38
CA LEU A 140 8.51 -12.94 -10.92
C LEU A 140 9.31 -13.63 -9.81
N ARG A 141 8.64 -14.33 -8.89
CA ARG A 141 9.30 -15.00 -7.75
C ARG A 141 10.36 -16.03 -8.13
N ARG A 142 10.36 -16.54 -9.38
CA ARG A 142 11.38 -17.49 -9.85
C ARG A 142 12.76 -16.84 -9.96
N GLU A 143 12.81 -15.56 -10.33
CA GLU A 143 14.05 -14.79 -10.54
C GLU A 143 14.24 -13.70 -9.47
N HIS A 144 13.15 -13.25 -8.86
CA HIS A 144 13.11 -12.21 -7.84
C HIS A 144 12.40 -12.73 -6.58
N PRO A 145 13.02 -13.60 -5.76
CA PRO A 145 12.36 -14.25 -4.63
C PRO A 145 11.81 -13.27 -3.58
N ASP A 146 12.41 -12.08 -3.47
CA ASP A 146 12.01 -11.02 -2.53
C ASP A 146 10.86 -10.14 -3.02
N VAL A 147 10.29 -10.38 -4.20
CA VAL A 147 9.12 -9.64 -4.67
C VAL A 147 7.90 -9.95 -3.79
N GLY A 148 7.31 -8.91 -3.22
CA GLY A 148 6.13 -8.99 -2.37
C GLY A 148 4.83 -8.92 -3.16
N VAL A 149 3.74 -9.36 -2.53
CA VAL A 149 2.37 -9.22 -3.07
C VAL A 149 1.40 -8.83 -1.97
N VAL A 150 0.37 -8.06 -2.33
CA VAL A 150 -0.72 -7.70 -1.43
C VAL A 150 -1.85 -8.74 -1.46
N VAL A 151 -2.40 -9.06 -0.29
CA VAL A 151 -3.67 -9.78 -0.12
C VAL A 151 -4.68 -8.88 0.61
N GLN A 152 -5.89 -8.79 0.07
CA GLN A 152 -6.96 -7.92 0.57
C GLN A 152 -8.03 -8.73 1.33
N ALA A 153 -8.03 -8.68 2.67
CA ALA A 153 -8.84 -9.55 3.53
C ALA A 153 -10.37 -9.45 3.33
N TYR A 154 -10.90 -8.38 2.73
CA TYR A 154 -12.32 -8.28 2.40
C TYR A 154 -12.78 -9.24 1.28
N LEU A 155 -11.86 -9.86 0.52
CA LEU A 155 -12.22 -10.83 -0.52
C LEU A 155 -12.45 -12.21 0.11
N PRO A 156 -13.48 -12.96 -0.35
CA PRO A 156 -13.82 -14.26 0.22
C PRO A 156 -12.72 -15.33 0.02
N ASP A 157 -11.91 -15.21 -1.02
CA ASP A 157 -10.82 -16.13 -1.39
C ASP A 157 -9.46 -15.75 -0.77
N SER A 158 -9.42 -14.76 0.12
CA SER A 158 -8.15 -14.26 0.72
C SER A 158 -7.39 -15.33 1.49
N LEU A 159 -8.11 -16.20 2.22
CA LEU A 159 -7.50 -17.26 3.03
C LEU A 159 -6.78 -18.27 2.14
N ASP A 160 -7.47 -18.79 1.13
CA ASP A 160 -6.92 -19.74 0.15
C ASP A 160 -5.69 -19.17 -0.58
N ARG A 161 -5.65 -17.84 -0.80
CA ARG A 161 -4.47 -17.16 -1.36
C ARG A 161 -3.31 -17.15 -0.37
N CYS A 162 -3.55 -16.79 0.89
CA CYS A 162 -2.51 -16.80 1.93
C CYS A 162 -1.88 -18.19 2.11
N GLU A 163 -2.67 -19.26 2.04
CA GLU A 163 -2.18 -20.65 2.16
C GLU A 163 -1.20 -21.03 1.05
N LYS A 164 -1.27 -20.38 -0.12
CA LYS A 164 -0.43 -20.66 -1.29
C LYS A 164 0.80 -19.77 -1.39
N LEU A 165 1.02 -18.85 -0.45
CA LEU A 165 2.08 -17.83 -0.50
C LEU A 165 3.29 -18.14 0.40
N GLY A 166 3.57 -19.42 0.64
CA GLY A 166 4.77 -19.85 1.36
C GLY A 166 6.06 -19.25 0.79
N GLY A 167 6.95 -18.79 1.67
CA GLY A 167 8.20 -18.12 1.34
C GLY A 167 8.09 -16.76 0.65
N ALA A 168 6.87 -16.23 0.42
CA ALA A 168 6.70 -14.89 -0.15
C ALA A 168 6.65 -13.81 0.93
N ARG A 169 6.99 -12.58 0.56
CA ARG A 169 6.60 -11.37 1.32
C ARG A 169 5.12 -11.07 1.02
N VAL A 170 4.27 -11.05 2.04
CA VAL A 170 2.81 -10.88 1.88
C VAL A 170 2.31 -9.67 2.67
N ARG A 171 1.88 -8.62 1.96
CA ARG A 171 1.22 -7.45 2.58
C ARG A 171 -0.25 -7.73 2.74
N LEU A 172 -0.66 -8.01 3.98
CA LEU A 172 -2.06 -8.24 4.32
C LEU A 172 -2.71 -6.91 4.72
N CYS A 173 -3.72 -6.49 3.97
CA CYS A 173 -4.52 -5.31 4.27
C CYS A 173 -6.02 -5.65 4.33
N LYS A 174 -6.87 -4.72 4.78
CA LYS A 174 -8.34 -4.94 4.78
C LYS A 174 -8.94 -4.94 3.38
N GLY A 175 -8.38 -4.16 2.45
CA GLY A 175 -8.94 -3.88 1.12
C GLY A 175 -9.58 -2.50 1.03
N ALA A 176 -9.27 -1.76 -0.05
CA ALA A 176 -9.70 -0.37 -0.23
C ALA A 176 -10.85 -0.21 -1.23
N TYR A 177 -11.13 -1.25 -2.04
CA TYR A 177 -12.03 -1.19 -3.18
C TYR A 177 -13.43 -1.76 -2.86
N THR A 178 -14.23 -1.89 -3.90
CA THR A 178 -15.52 -2.60 -3.90
C THR A 178 -15.43 -3.79 -4.83
N ALA A 179 -15.96 -4.93 -4.41
CA ALA A 179 -15.95 -6.15 -5.21
C ALA A 179 -17.26 -6.94 -5.02
N PRO A 180 -17.72 -7.68 -6.04
CA PRO A 180 -18.77 -8.68 -5.89
C PRO A 180 -18.37 -9.72 -4.83
N GLY A 181 -19.33 -10.15 -4.00
CA GLY A 181 -19.10 -11.16 -2.97
C GLY A 181 -18.19 -10.77 -1.80
N ALA A 182 -17.58 -9.58 -1.81
CA ALA A 182 -16.71 -9.13 -0.72
C ALA A 182 -17.48 -8.92 0.59
N TYR A 183 -16.79 -9.19 1.70
CA TYR A 183 -17.29 -8.91 3.03
C TYR A 183 -17.58 -7.41 3.18
N LYS A 184 -18.80 -7.08 3.60
CA LYS A 184 -19.26 -5.69 3.75
C LYS A 184 -19.21 -5.18 5.19
N ARG A 185 -19.45 -6.07 6.16
CA ARG A 185 -19.46 -5.68 7.58
C ARG A 185 -18.02 -5.60 8.09
N PRO A 186 -17.63 -4.54 8.81
CA PRO A 186 -16.28 -4.40 9.35
C PRO A 186 -15.81 -5.61 10.16
N ILE A 187 -16.70 -6.21 10.97
CA ILE A 187 -16.37 -7.38 11.78
C ILE A 187 -16.05 -8.63 10.94
N ASP A 188 -16.67 -8.80 9.77
CA ASP A 188 -16.39 -9.94 8.89
C ASP A 188 -15.04 -9.77 8.19
N ILE A 189 -14.72 -8.54 7.78
CA ILE A 189 -13.41 -8.17 7.23
C ILE A 189 -12.32 -8.39 8.29
N ASP A 190 -12.55 -7.95 9.53
CA ASP A 190 -11.61 -8.13 10.64
C ASP A 190 -11.40 -9.63 10.94
N ARG A 191 -12.46 -10.45 10.93
CA ARG A 191 -12.36 -11.90 11.10
C ARG A 191 -11.58 -12.55 9.96
N SER A 192 -11.83 -12.15 8.72
CA SER A 192 -11.08 -12.62 7.55
C SER A 192 -9.60 -12.25 7.65
N PHE A 193 -9.30 -11.00 8.03
CA PHE A 193 -7.94 -10.53 8.25
C PHE A 193 -7.21 -11.38 9.28
N VAL A 194 -7.85 -11.67 10.43
CA VAL A 194 -7.24 -12.52 11.47
C VAL A 194 -7.04 -13.96 10.99
N ARG A 195 -7.97 -14.55 10.22
CA ARG A 195 -7.79 -15.88 9.62
C ARG A 195 -6.58 -15.93 8.69
N CYS A 196 -6.47 -14.96 7.78
CA CYS A 196 -5.34 -14.84 6.86
C CYS A 196 -4.03 -14.65 7.63
N LEU A 197 -4.02 -13.77 8.62
CA LEU A 197 -2.85 -13.48 9.44
C LEU A 197 -2.35 -14.72 10.20
N LYS A 198 -3.25 -15.55 10.74
CA LYS A 198 -2.90 -16.81 11.39
C LYS A 198 -2.13 -17.73 10.45
N VAL A 199 -2.62 -17.94 9.23
CA VAL A 199 -1.94 -18.77 8.22
C VAL A 199 -0.58 -18.19 7.85
N LEU A 200 -0.50 -16.89 7.62
CA LEU A 200 0.76 -16.23 7.26
C LEU A 200 1.80 -16.31 8.39
N MET A 201 1.37 -16.14 9.65
CA MET A 201 2.25 -16.23 10.82
C MET A 201 2.70 -17.67 11.11
N ALA A 202 1.84 -18.67 10.93
CA ALA A 202 2.22 -20.08 11.13
C ALA A 202 3.07 -20.66 9.98
N GLY A 203 2.94 -20.10 8.77
CA GLY A 203 3.63 -20.60 7.57
C GLY A 203 5.05 -20.05 7.37
N THR A 204 5.62 -20.25 6.17
CA THR A 204 6.97 -19.75 5.81
C THR A 204 6.96 -18.38 5.13
N ALA A 205 5.78 -17.75 4.98
CA ALA A 205 5.68 -16.41 4.43
C ALA A 205 6.34 -15.38 5.38
N TYR A 206 6.68 -14.22 4.83
CA TYR A 206 7.04 -13.02 5.57
C TYR A 206 5.82 -12.07 5.64
N PRO A 207 5.11 -11.99 6.78
CA PRO A 207 3.91 -11.19 6.90
C PRO A 207 4.24 -9.70 7.03
N MET A 208 3.67 -8.89 6.15
CA MET A 208 3.68 -7.42 6.20
C MET A 208 2.28 -6.96 6.65
N VAL A 209 2.11 -6.72 7.95
CA VAL A 209 0.80 -6.46 8.58
C VAL A 209 0.39 -4.99 8.37
N ALA A 210 -0.36 -4.72 7.31
CA ALA A 210 -0.77 -3.37 6.92
C ALA A 210 -2.12 -2.97 7.53
N THR A 211 -2.07 -2.37 8.73
CA THR A 211 -3.26 -1.90 9.45
C THR A 211 -2.94 -0.82 10.46
N HIS A 212 -3.88 0.10 10.69
CA HIS A 212 -3.80 1.09 11.76
C HIS A 212 -4.65 0.72 12.99
N ASP A 213 -5.37 -0.40 12.93
CA ASP A 213 -6.27 -0.86 14.00
C ASP A 213 -5.45 -1.42 15.18
N PRO A 214 -5.47 -0.80 16.36
CA PRO A 214 -4.68 -1.24 17.51
C PRO A 214 -5.03 -2.67 17.97
N ARG A 215 -6.25 -3.15 17.75
CA ARG A 215 -6.62 -4.53 18.10
C ARG A 215 -5.91 -5.53 17.19
N LEU A 216 -5.90 -5.26 15.89
CA LEU A 216 -5.24 -6.13 14.90
C LEU A 216 -3.72 -6.12 15.05
N LEU A 217 -3.13 -4.97 15.41
CA LEU A 217 -1.70 -4.88 15.74
C LEU A 217 -1.34 -5.75 16.94
N ARG A 218 -2.14 -5.69 18.02
CA ARG A 218 -1.92 -6.57 19.18
C ARG A 218 -2.07 -8.05 18.82
N ILE A 219 -3.08 -8.40 18.03
CA ILE A 219 -3.27 -9.78 17.55
C ILE A 219 -2.04 -10.23 16.75
N ALA A 220 -1.48 -9.39 15.88
CA ALA A 220 -0.26 -9.71 15.14
C ALA A 220 0.93 -9.99 16.06
N SER A 221 1.16 -9.13 17.06
CA SER A 221 2.23 -9.36 18.04
C SER A 221 2.01 -10.63 18.86
N THR A 222 0.78 -10.93 19.27
CA THR A 222 0.46 -12.18 19.98
C THR A 222 0.70 -13.40 19.10
N LEU A 223 0.26 -13.38 17.84
CA LEU A 223 0.50 -14.49 16.91
C LEU A 223 1.99 -14.67 16.64
N ALA A 224 2.76 -13.59 16.49
CA ALA A 224 4.21 -13.69 16.33
C ALA A 224 4.87 -14.45 17.50
N VAL A 225 4.47 -14.13 18.75
CA VAL A 225 4.98 -14.85 19.94
C VAL A 225 4.55 -16.32 19.94
N LEU A 226 3.27 -16.61 19.63
CA LEU A 226 2.75 -17.97 19.62
C LEU A 226 3.42 -18.86 18.56
N GLU A 227 3.72 -18.29 17.40
CA GLU A 227 4.37 -19.00 16.29
C GLU A 227 5.91 -18.91 16.33
N GLY A 228 6.49 -18.44 17.44
CA GLY A 228 7.94 -18.39 17.65
C GLY A 228 8.70 -17.43 16.71
N ARG A 229 8.03 -16.41 16.16
CA ARG A 229 8.66 -15.41 15.30
C ARG A 229 9.36 -14.34 16.14
N ASP A 230 10.61 -14.09 15.81
CA ASP A 230 11.31 -12.90 16.28
C ASP A 230 10.80 -11.62 15.57
N GLN A 231 11.33 -10.47 16.00
CA GLN A 231 10.98 -9.17 15.41
C GLN A 231 11.43 -9.02 13.95
N SER A 232 12.29 -9.92 13.45
CA SER A 232 12.78 -9.94 12.07
C SER A 232 11.89 -10.77 11.15
N GLY A 233 11.05 -11.66 11.70
CA GLY A 233 10.19 -12.60 10.96
C GLY A 233 8.85 -12.03 10.47
N TYR A 234 8.53 -10.77 10.77
CA TYR A 234 7.37 -10.04 10.26
C TYR A 234 7.59 -8.52 10.37
N GLU A 235 6.72 -7.73 9.76
CA GLU A 235 6.71 -6.28 9.96
C GLU A 235 5.30 -5.71 10.09
N LEU A 236 5.21 -4.55 10.74
CA LEU A 236 4.01 -3.73 10.81
C LEU A 236 4.09 -2.66 9.72
N GLN A 237 2.97 -2.36 9.08
CA GLN A 237 2.91 -1.30 8.08
C GLN A 237 1.77 -0.32 8.35
N MET A 238 2.08 0.97 8.25
CA MET A 238 1.13 2.07 8.37
C MET A 238 1.33 3.09 7.27
N LEU A 239 0.35 3.95 7.08
CA LEU A 239 0.41 4.98 6.05
C LEU A 239 1.08 6.21 6.63
N TYR A 240 1.81 6.93 5.78
CA TYR A 240 2.35 8.23 6.11
C TYR A 240 1.25 9.18 6.63
N GLY A 241 1.55 9.93 7.68
CA GLY A 241 0.60 10.81 8.37
C GLY A 241 -0.43 10.13 9.26
N VAL A 242 -0.52 8.80 9.27
CA VAL A 242 -1.56 8.06 10.03
C VAL A 242 -0.98 7.41 11.29
N ARG A 243 -1.27 8.01 12.45
CA ARG A 243 -0.77 7.61 13.78
C ARG A 243 0.77 7.64 13.87
N PRO A 244 1.45 8.76 13.52
CA PRO A 244 2.92 8.84 13.54
C PRO A 244 3.53 8.54 14.91
N GLY A 245 2.85 8.93 16.01
CA GLY A 245 3.29 8.55 17.36
C GLY A 245 3.28 7.04 17.62
N GLU A 246 2.32 6.30 17.04
CA GLU A 246 2.33 4.83 17.12
C GLU A 246 3.43 4.22 16.24
N GLN A 247 3.68 4.80 15.07
CA GLN A 247 4.78 4.35 14.20
C GLN A 247 6.12 4.46 14.95
N ALA A 248 6.40 5.63 15.53
CA ALA A 248 7.60 5.85 16.33
C ALA A 248 7.67 4.90 17.55
N ARG A 249 6.55 4.74 18.28
CA ARG A 249 6.48 3.84 19.44
C ARG A 249 6.81 2.39 19.06
N GLN A 250 6.29 1.89 17.94
CA GLN A 250 6.57 0.52 17.49
C GLN A 250 8.04 0.33 17.13
N ALA A 251 8.63 1.30 16.41
CA ALA A 251 10.06 1.28 16.09
C ALA A 251 10.94 1.31 17.35
N GLN A 252 10.61 2.14 18.34
CA GLN A 252 11.32 2.20 19.62
C GLN A 252 11.25 0.89 20.43
N LEU A 253 10.20 0.09 20.24
CA LEU A 253 10.06 -1.24 20.83
C LEU A 253 10.81 -2.34 20.04
N GLY A 254 11.55 -1.97 18.98
CA GLY A 254 12.32 -2.86 18.13
C GLY A 254 11.50 -3.50 17.00
N ALA A 255 10.19 -3.23 16.89
CA ALA A 255 9.39 -3.78 15.80
C ALA A 255 9.84 -3.19 14.45
N ARG A 256 9.87 -4.03 13.40
CA ARG A 256 10.02 -3.55 12.02
C ARG A 256 8.76 -2.78 11.63
N MET A 257 8.82 -1.46 11.73
CA MET A 257 7.72 -0.56 11.41
C MET A 257 8.00 0.13 10.07
N ARG A 258 7.26 -0.26 9.03
CA ARG A 258 7.33 0.36 7.70
C ARG A 258 6.24 1.40 7.49
N VAL A 259 6.62 2.57 6.99
CA VAL A 259 5.70 3.64 6.60
C VAL A 259 5.52 3.62 5.08
N TYR A 260 4.27 3.53 4.64
CA TYR A 260 3.87 3.66 3.24
C TYR A 260 3.75 5.14 2.89
N VAL A 261 4.67 5.61 2.06
CA VAL A 261 4.83 7.01 1.65
C VAL A 261 4.32 7.15 0.21
N PRO A 262 3.10 7.67 0.03
CA PRO A 262 2.59 7.97 -1.30
C PRO A 262 3.17 9.29 -1.80
N TYR A 263 3.45 9.38 -3.11
CA TYR A 263 3.96 10.60 -3.75
C TYR A 263 3.47 10.71 -5.21
N GLY A 264 3.55 11.91 -5.77
CA GLY A 264 3.12 12.19 -7.15
C GLY A 264 1.88 13.09 -7.21
N ASP A 265 1.62 13.60 -8.41
CA ASP A 265 0.67 14.68 -8.63
C ASP A 265 -0.80 14.23 -8.58
N GLU A 266 -1.09 12.94 -8.79
CA GLU A 266 -2.45 12.38 -8.77
C GLU A 266 -2.89 11.98 -7.36
N TRP A 267 -2.62 12.84 -6.39
CA TRP A 267 -2.89 12.57 -4.98
C TRP A 267 -4.36 12.64 -4.59
N TYR A 268 -5.21 13.29 -5.41
CA TYR A 268 -6.59 13.58 -5.03
C TYR A 268 -7.44 12.32 -4.81
N PRO A 269 -7.50 11.34 -5.73
CA PRO A 269 -8.26 10.11 -5.51
C PRO A 269 -7.73 9.31 -4.31
N TYR A 270 -6.42 9.35 -4.06
CA TYR A 270 -5.80 8.74 -2.88
C TYR A 270 -6.29 9.41 -1.59
N LEU A 271 -6.14 10.73 -1.48
CA LEU A 271 -6.51 11.51 -0.30
C LEU A 271 -8.00 11.37 0.05
N VAL A 272 -8.90 11.45 -0.95
CA VAL A 272 -10.34 11.30 -0.72
C VAL A 272 -10.68 9.93 -0.15
N ARG A 273 -10.03 8.85 -0.64
CA ARG A 273 -10.17 7.51 -0.07
C ARG A 273 -9.67 7.44 1.38
N ARG A 274 -8.55 8.09 1.70
CA ARG A 274 -8.02 8.16 3.09
C ARG A 274 -8.97 8.90 4.04
N LEU A 275 -9.56 10.01 3.58
CA LEU A 275 -10.52 10.79 4.37
C LEU A 275 -11.81 10.03 4.63
N ALA A 276 -12.26 9.21 3.67
CA ALA A 276 -13.45 8.37 3.82
C ALA A 276 -13.30 7.29 4.91
N GLU A 277 -12.08 6.88 5.24
CA GLU A 277 -11.81 5.85 6.25
C GLU A 277 -11.87 6.38 7.69
N ARG A 278 -11.82 7.70 7.90
CA ARG A 278 -11.95 8.32 9.24
C ARG A 278 -12.91 9.51 9.21
N PRO A 279 -14.18 9.33 9.64
CA PRO A 279 -15.17 10.42 9.67
C PRO A 279 -14.72 11.66 10.45
N ALA A 280 -13.88 11.48 11.50
CA ALA A 280 -13.32 12.58 12.27
C ALA A 280 -12.37 13.49 11.45
N ASN A 281 -11.58 12.91 10.54
CA ASN A 281 -10.71 13.66 9.63
C ASN A 281 -11.53 14.31 8.51
N LEU A 282 -12.64 13.69 8.13
CA LEU A 282 -13.57 14.26 7.16
C LEU A 282 -14.20 15.55 7.67
N ALA A 283 -14.57 15.64 8.96
CA ALA A 283 -15.08 16.88 9.54
C ALA A 283 -14.05 18.02 9.48
N PHE A 284 -12.77 17.71 9.71
CA PHE A 284 -11.68 18.69 9.59
C PHE A 284 -11.45 19.13 8.13
N PHE A 285 -11.42 18.18 7.20
CA PHE A 285 -11.31 18.46 5.76
C PHE A 285 -12.52 19.23 5.21
N LEU A 286 -13.74 18.87 5.59
CA LEU A 286 -14.94 19.61 5.19
C LEU A 286 -14.93 21.03 5.76
N ARG A 287 -14.45 21.23 7.00
CA ARG A 287 -14.26 22.59 7.56
C ARG A 287 -13.25 23.41 6.76
N SER A 288 -12.14 22.82 6.31
CA SER A 288 -11.17 23.54 5.47
C SER A 288 -11.71 23.88 4.08
N LEU A 289 -12.71 23.16 3.56
CA LEU A 289 -13.43 23.50 2.33
C LEU A 289 -14.53 24.56 2.53
N VAL A 290 -15.17 24.59 3.70
CA VAL A 290 -16.28 25.52 4.03
C VAL A 290 -15.78 26.86 4.57
N SER A 291 -14.49 26.96 4.93
CA SER A 291 -13.77 28.20 5.25
C SER A 291 -13.59 29.10 4.02
N ARG A 292 -14.69 29.46 3.35
CA ARG A 292 -14.82 30.70 2.59
C ARG A 292 -15.46 31.73 3.50
N ARG A 293 -14.62 32.43 4.26
CA ARG A 293 -14.80 33.80 4.74
C ARG A 293 -13.53 34.21 5.49
#